data_AF-A0A2M7PQY6-F1
#
_entry.id   AF-A0A2M7PQY6-F1
#
_cell.length_a   1.000
_cell.length_b   1.000
_cell.length_c   1.000
_cell.angle_alpha   90.00
_cell.angle_beta   90.00
_cell.angle_gamma   90.00
#
_symmetry.space_group_name_H-M   'P 1'
#
loop_
_entity.id
_entity.type
_entity.pdbx_description
1 polymer ?
#
loop_
_entity_poly.entity_id
_entity_poly.type
_entity_poly.pdbx_seq_one_letter_code
_entity_poly.pdbx_strand_id
1 'polypeptide(L)'
;ANKHFSQKNARLYTALINMAIYFRAFLSLISRLWNILLLPVLDALVLFGGTLLIKEIWGRGMIYADGGDYPVTFLYFVIPSYVLMWLLSVFFMGGYDRPVRMSNSVKGMLAGTIIILVLYALLPERLRFSRALILLSTLWGILALPLIRLALAAFHVSWVQIGENLTKRFLVIGDKAEAKRVSELLYASYIRPTFVGWVSPDEKPGNDKSFVGNISQVVDIIRVYRINEVVFCSKSITHQVIINKMTEWKSAQVAYKIAPEDSLSIIGSNSIHTQGDLYTIDIHAVDSAANRRNKRLVDIILSLAFMVGSPVILWVMRSPTGFLSNCIKVFFGKKSWV
;
A
#
# COMPACT_ATOMS: atom_id res chain seq x y z
N ALA A 1 -14.68 -35.29 -18.58
CA ALA A 1 -15.80 -35.70 -19.46
C ALA A 1 -15.44 -36.84 -20.45
N ASN A 2 -14.40 -37.66 -20.17
CA ASN A 2 -13.90 -38.64 -21.15
C ASN A 2 -14.55 -40.03 -21.11
N LYS A 3 -15.59 -40.26 -20.28
CA LYS A 3 -16.19 -41.60 -20.13
C LYS A 3 -17.64 -41.76 -20.60
N HIS A 4 -18.36 -40.68 -20.95
CA HIS A 4 -19.82 -40.76 -21.21
C HIS A 4 -20.34 -40.05 -22.47
N PHE A 5 -19.49 -39.54 -23.37
CA PHE A 5 -19.96 -38.87 -24.59
C PHE A 5 -19.43 -39.51 -25.87
N SER A 6 -20.36 -39.79 -26.80
CA SER A 6 -20.08 -40.23 -28.18
C SER A 6 -18.91 -39.44 -28.80
N GLN A 7 -17.94 -40.18 -29.35
CA GLN A 7 -16.65 -39.68 -29.84
C GLN A 7 -16.74 -38.45 -30.78
N LYS A 8 -17.89 -38.21 -31.43
CA LYS A 8 -18.07 -37.15 -32.42
C LYS A 8 -18.22 -35.75 -31.80
N ASN A 9 -18.82 -35.62 -30.60
CA ASN A 9 -19.05 -34.32 -29.94
C ASN A 9 -18.09 -34.03 -28.78
N ALA A 10 -17.34 -35.03 -28.31
CA ALA A 10 -16.42 -34.89 -27.19
C ALA A 10 -15.32 -33.83 -27.44
N ARG A 11 -14.85 -33.67 -28.68
CA ARG A 11 -13.86 -32.63 -29.05
C ARG A 11 -14.43 -31.22 -28.94
N LEU A 12 -15.68 -31.01 -29.37
CA LEU A 12 -16.34 -29.71 -29.31
C LEU A 12 -16.67 -29.32 -27.87
N TYR A 13 -17.17 -30.26 -27.06
CA TYR A 13 -17.36 -30.05 -25.62
C TYR A 13 -16.05 -29.76 -24.89
N THR A 14 -14.98 -30.49 -25.22
CA THR A 14 -13.65 -30.24 -24.63
C THR A 14 -13.10 -28.88 -25.04
N ALA A 15 -13.27 -28.46 -26.30
CA ALA A 15 -12.87 -27.14 -26.78
C ALA A 15 -13.65 -26.01 -26.09
N LEU A 16 -14.97 -26.15 -25.94
CA LEU A 16 -15.81 -25.18 -25.22
C LEU A 16 -15.45 -25.08 -23.74
N ILE A 17 -15.19 -26.21 -23.08
CA ILE A 17 -14.73 -26.22 -21.68
C ILE A 17 -13.38 -25.52 -21.55
N ASN A 18 -12.41 -25.85 -22.41
CA ASN A 18 -11.10 -25.20 -22.39
C ASN A 18 -11.21 -23.69 -22.67
N MET A 19 -12.04 -23.29 -23.64
CA MET A 19 -12.31 -21.87 -23.92
C MET A 19 -12.92 -21.16 -22.71
N ALA A 20 -13.89 -21.77 -22.02
CA ALA A 20 -14.47 -21.21 -20.80
C ALA A 20 -13.43 -21.08 -19.67
N ILE A 21 -12.52 -22.04 -19.53
CA ILE A 21 -11.42 -21.98 -18.54
C ILE A 21 -10.46 -20.83 -18.88
N TYR A 22 -10.00 -20.72 -20.13
CA TYR A 22 -9.12 -19.62 -20.56
C TYR A 22 -9.79 -18.26 -20.44
N PHE A 23 -11.08 -18.17 -20.79
CA PHE A 23 -11.85 -16.94 -20.67
C PHE A 23 -12.00 -16.50 -19.21
N ARG A 24 -12.29 -17.44 -18.30
CA ARG A 24 -12.33 -17.14 -16.86
C ARG A 24 -10.96 -16.69 -16.33
N ALA A 25 -9.87 -17.34 -16.77
CA ALA A 25 -8.52 -16.95 -16.39
C ALA A 25 -8.18 -15.53 -16.89
N PHE A 26 -8.57 -15.21 -18.13
CA PHE A 26 -8.41 -13.89 -18.72
C PHE A 26 -9.20 -12.81 -17.97
N LEU A 27 -10.48 -13.06 -17.64
CA LEU A 27 -11.28 -12.16 -16.82
C LEU A 27 -10.71 -11.97 -15.40
N SER A 28 -10.15 -13.02 -14.82
CA SER A 28 -9.44 -12.93 -13.53
C SER A 28 -8.19 -12.03 -13.63
N LEU A 29 -7.44 -12.13 -14.74
CA LEU A 29 -6.30 -11.26 -14.98
C LEU A 29 -6.73 -9.80 -15.14
N ILE A 30 -7.76 -9.52 -15.95
CA ILE A 30 -8.31 -8.17 -16.15
C ILE A 30 -8.80 -7.59 -14.84
N SER A 31 -9.61 -8.33 -14.08
CA SER A 31 -10.15 -7.84 -12.81
C SER A 31 -9.04 -7.52 -11.79
N ARG A 32 -7.97 -8.34 -11.73
CA ARG A 32 -6.81 -8.03 -10.88
C ARG A 32 -6.06 -6.80 -11.39
N LEU A 33 -5.85 -6.68 -12.69
CA LEU A 33 -5.18 -5.53 -13.30
C LEU A 33 -5.97 -4.24 -13.06
N TRP A 34 -7.28 -4.28 -13.24
CA TRP A 34 -8.19 -3.17 -12.98
C TRP A 34 -8.10 -2.71 -11.52
N ASN A 35 -8.13 -3.65 -10.57
CA ASN A 35 -8.00 -3.33 -9.15
C ASN A 35 -6.67 -2.66 -8.78
N ILE A 36 -5.59 -2.94 -9.51
CA ILE A 36 -4.27 -2.36 -9.25
C ILE A 36 -4.09 -1.03 -9.98
N LEU A 37 -4.51 -0.94 -11.25
CA LEU A 37 -4.26 0.19 -12.13
C LEU A 37 -5.34 1.27 -12.09
N LEU A 38 -6.55 0.99 -11.62
CA LEU A 38 -7.65 1.96 -11.67
C LEU A 38 -7.27 3.30 -11.02
N LEU A 39 -6.73 3.28 -9.80
CA LEU A 39 -6.38 4.53 -9.11
C LEU A 39 -5.20 5.27 -9.76
N PRO A 40 -4.05 4.62 -10.07
CA PRO A 40 -2.99 5.28 -10.82
C PRO A 40 -3.43 5.85 -12.17
N VAL A 41 -4.30 5.15 -12.91
CA VAL A 41 -4.80 5.61 -14.21
C VAL A 41 -5.74 6.81 -14.05
N LEU A 42 -6.64 6.78 -13.07
CA LEU A 42 -7.51 7.93 -12.77
C LEU A 42 -6.69 9.14 -12.35
N ASP A 43 -5.73 8.96 -11.44
CA ASP A 43 -4.81 10.03 -11.03
C ASP A 43 -4.05 10.58 -12.25
N ALA A 44 -3.55 9.72 -13.15
CA ALA A 44 -2.83 10.14 -14.36
C ALA A 44 -3.72 10.98 -15.29
N LEU A 45 -4.94 10.52 -15.57
CA LEU A 45 -5.89 11.22 -16.43
C LEU A 45 -6.25 12.60 -15.87
N VAL A 46 -6.50 12.69 -14.56
CA VAL A 46 -6.88 13.95 -13.90
C VAL A 46 -5.70 14.92 -13.80
N LEU A 47 -4.48 14.44 -13.53
CA LEU A 47 -3.29 15.28 -13.52
C LEU A 47 -2.93 15.77 -14.92
N PHE A 48 -2.99 14.89 -15.93
CA PHE A 48 -2.70 15.24 -17.31
C PHE A 48 -3.75 16.22 -17.85
N GLY A 49 -5.04 15.88 -17.75
CA GLY A 49 -6.13 16.74 -18.18
C GLY A 49 -6.13 18.10 -17.48
N GLY A 50 -5.92 18.12 -16.16
CA GLY A 50 -5.81 19.37 -15.41
C GLY A 50 -4.63 20.22 -15.83
N THR A 51 -3.46 19.60 -16.07
CA THR A 51 -2.28 20.33 -16.55
C THR A 51 -2.49 20.90 -17.95
N LEU A 52 -3.20 20.19 -18.83
CA LEU A 52 -3.57 20.74 -20.15
C LEU A 52 -4.52 21.93 -20.03
N LEU A 53 -5.53 21.84 -19.17
CA LEU A 53 -6.45 22.95 -18.92
C LEU A 53 -5.72 24.16 -18.33
N ILE A 54 -4.84 23.95 -17.37
CA ILE A 54 -4.02 25.01 -16.77
C ILE A 54 -3.08 25.61 -17.81
N LYS A 55 -2.44 24.80 -18.65
CA LYS A 55 -1.61 25.26 -19.77
C LYS A 55 -2.41 26.17 -20.69
N GLU A 56 -3.66 25.83 -20.99
CA GLU A 56 -4.51 26.63 -21.87
C GLU A 56 -4.97 27.94 -21.24
N ILE A 57 -5.47 27.88 -19.99
CA ILE A 57 -5.96 29.04 -19.24
C ILE A 57 -4.82 30.02 -18.95
N TRP A 58 -3.70 29.51 -18.42
CA TRP A 58 -2.53 30.32 -18.06
C TRP A 58 -1.78 30.79 -19.30
N GLY A 59 -1.64 29.92 -20.31
CA GLY A 59 -0.96 30.22 -21.57
C GLY A 59 -1.64 31.36 -22.31
N ARG A 60 -2.95 31.24 -22.59
CA ARG A 60 -3.71 32.28 -23.29
C ARG A 60 -3.93 33.54 -22.47
N GLY A 61 -4.09 33.40 -21.14
CA GLY A 61 -4.44 34.54 -20.29
C GLY A 61 -3.26 35.42 -19.89
N MET A 62 -2.08 34.85 -19.66
CA MET A 62 -0.96 35.57 -19.02
C MET A 62 0.34 35.61 -19.84
N ILE A 63 0.61 34.62 -20.69
CA ILE A 63 1.92 34.49 -21.36
C ILE A 63 1.83 34.80 -22.86
N TYR A 64 0.79 34.30 -23.54
CA TYR A 64 0.55 34.48 -24.97
C TYR A 64 -0.76 35.23 -25.22
N ALA A 65 -1.00 36.31 -24.45
CA ALA A 65 -2.22 37.11 -24.53
C ALA A 65 -2.43 37.70 -25.94
N ASP A 66 -1.34 38.04 -26.63
CA ASP A 66 -1.34 38.60 -27.98
C ASP A 66 -1.20 37.54 -29.09
N GLY A 67 -1.28 36.25 -28.74
CA GLY A 67 -1.15 35.12 -29.65
C GLY A 67 0.16 34.35 -29.50
N GLY A 68 0.10 33.03 -29.75
CA GLY A 68 1.20 32.08 -29.55
C GLY A 68 0.76 30.86 -28.74
N ASP A 69 1.58 29.81 -28.74
CA ASP A 69 1.38 28.64 -27.88
C ASP A 69 2.73 28.06 -27.45
N TYR A 70 2.71 27.28 -26.38
CA TYR A 70 3.85 26.46 -26.00
C TYR A 70 4.22 25.49 -27.14
N PRO A 71 5.52 25.23 -27.34
CA PRO A 71 5.95 24.32 -28.40
C PRO A 71 5.42 22.92 -28.16
N VAL A 72 5.22 22.17 -29.24
CA VAL A 72 4.75 20.77 -29.19
C VAL A 72 5.63 19.87 -28.31
N THR A 73 6.92 20.20 -28.16
CA THR A 73 7.83 19.50 -27.24
C THR A 73 7.40 19.61 -25.79
N PHE A 74 6.86 20.76 -25.37
CA PHE A 74 6.32 20.94 -24.04
C PHE A 74 5.10 20.03 -23.81
N LEU A 75 4.20 19.98 -24.80
CA LEU A 75 2.97 19.19 -24.74
C LEU A 75 3.23 17.69 -24.69
N TYR A 76 4.07 17.17 -25.59
CA TYR A 76 4.26 15.72 -25.76
C TYR A 76 5.34 15.10 -24.90
N PHE A 77 6.29 15.88 -24.38
CA PHE A 77 7.38 15.34 -23.56
C PHE A 77 7.38 15.91 -22.15
N VAL A 78 7.27 17.22 -21.99
CA VAL A 78 7.44 17.85 -20.67
C VAL A 78 6.23 17.59 -19.78
N ILE A 79 5.01 17.84 -20.26
CA ILE A 79 3.80 17.58 -19.45
C ILE A 79 3.70 16.10 -19.05
N PRO A 80 3.84 15.11 -19.95
CA PRO A 80 3.88 13.70 -19.56
C PRO A 80 4.98 13.38 -18.56
N SER A 81 6.17 13.99 -18.68
CA SER A 81 7.25 13.79 -17.71
C SER A 81 6.89 14.32 -16.32
N TYR A 82 6.23 15.47 -16.21
CA TYR A 82 5.77 16.02 -14.92
C TYR A 82 4.73 15.10 -14.28
N VAL A 83 3.73 14.66 -15.05
CA VAL A 83 2.71 13.72 -14.57
C VAL A 83 3.35 12.41 -14.10
N LEU A 84 4.28 11.85 -14.88
CA LEU A 84 5.00 10.64 -14.49
C LEU A 84 5.78 10.84 -13.18
N MET A 85 6.48 11.97 -13.02
CA MET A 85 7.23 12.28 -11.80
C MET A 85 6.33 12.43 -10.58
N TRP A 86 5.17 13.10 -10.71
CA TRP A 86 4.19 13.15 -9.63
C TRP A 86 3.63 11.78 -9.28
N LEU A 87 3.25 10.97 -10.27
CA LEU A 87 2.74 9.61 -10.04
C LEU A 87 3.76 8.71 -9.36
N LEU A 88 5.04 8.77 -9.78
CA LEU A 88 6.12 8.04 -9.13
C LEU A 88 6.32 8.48 -7.69
N SER A 89 6.28 9.79 -7.42
CA SER A 89 6.38 10.31 -6.07
C SER A 89 5.20 9.89 -5.18
N VAL A 90 3.97 9.94 -5.71
CA VAL A 90 2.77 9.44 -5.02
C VAL A 90 2.88 7.94 -4.76
N PHE A 91 3.41 7.17 -5.71
CA PHE A 91 3.67 5.75 -5.54
C PHE A 91 4.67 5.49 -4.40
N PHE A 92 5.78 6.22 -4.34
CA PHE A 92 6.79 6.05 -3.28
C PHE A 92 6.30 6.47 -1.91
N MET A 93 5.46 7.50 -1.84
CA MET A 93 4.79 7.92 -0.61
C MET A 93 3.65 6.97 -0.18
N GLY A 94 3.40 5.89 -0.91
CA GLY A 94 2.35 4.92 -0.58
C GLY A 94 0.94 5.45 -0.83
N GLY A 95 0.78 6.37 -1.78
CA GLY A 95 -0.52 6.93 -2.18
C GLY A 95 -1.43 5.94 -2.93
N TYR A 96 -0.90 4.77 -3.26
CA TYR A 96 -1.60 3.63 -3.87
C TYR A 96 -1.60 2.37 -3.00
N ASP A 97 -0.96 2.42 -1.82
CA ASP A 97 -1.00 1.31 -0.87
C ASP A 97 -2.40 1.17 -0.31
N ARG A 98 -2.84 -0.07 -0.09
CA ARG A 98 -4.12 -0.34 0.56
C ARG A 98 -3.90 -0.52 2.08
N PRO A 99 -4.71 0.10 2.93
CA PRO A 99 -5.79 1.03 2.61
C PRO A 99 -5.28 2.41 2.13
N VAL A 100 -5.94 2.95 1.10
CA VAL A 100 -5.49 4.21 0.47
C VAL A 100 -5.76 5.39 1.40
N ARG A 101 -4.70 6.11 1.78
CA ARG A 101 -4.75 7.30 2.62
C ARG A 101 -4.60 8.58 1.78
N MET A 102 -5.45 9.58 2.03
CA MET A 102 -5.42 10.86 1.32
C MET A 102 -4.16 11.70 1.63
N SER A 103 -3.62 11.59 2.84
CA SER A 103 -2.41 12.31 3.23
C SER A 103 -1.18 11.89 2.41
N ASN A 104 -1.13 10.61 1.99
CA ASN A 104 -0.03 10.09 1.19
C ASN A 104 -0.03 10.64 -0.24
N SER A 105 -1.20 10.92 -0.84
CA SER A 105 -1.26 11.56 -2.17
C SER A 105 -0.79 13.01 -2.12
N VAL A 106 -1.14 13.75 -1.05
CA VAL A 106 -0.67 15.14 -0.87
C VAL A 106 0.84 15.18 -0.64
N LYS A 107 1.38 14.33 0.25
CA LYS A 107 2.83 14.20 0.48
C LYS A 107 3.55 13.83 -0.82
N GLY A 108 2.99 12.90 -1.59
CA GLY A 108 3.49 12.50 -2.91
C GLY A 108 3.54 13.66 -3.90
N MET A 109 2.48 14.46 -3.97
CA MET A 109 2.40 15.62 -4.86
C MET A 109 3.45 16.68 -4.49
N LEU A 110 3.59 16.99 -3.21
CA LEU A 110 4.60 17.94 -2.71
C LEU A 110 6.02 17.46 -2.99
N ALA A 111 6.34 16.22 -2.63
CA ALA A 111 7.65 15.62 -2.90
C ALA A 111 7.97 15.59 -4.40
N GLY A 112 7.00 15.23 -5.24
CA GLY A 112 7.17 15.19 -6.69
C GLY A 112 7.41 16.58 -7.27
N THR A 113 6.73 17.58 -6.74
CA THR A 113 6.92 18.99 -7.12
C THR A 113 8.31 19.48 -6.78
N ILE A 114 8.83 19.17 -5.58
CA ILE A 114 10.20 19.51 -5.19
C ILE A 114 11.20 18.87 -6.16
N ILE A 115 11.03 17.58 -6.47
CA ILE A 115 11.90 16.88 -7.40
C ILE A 115 11.84 17.52 -8.80
N ILE A 116 10.64 17.82 -9.31
CA ILE A 116 10.47 18.48 -10.60
C ILE A 116 11.14 19.86 -10.61
N LEU A 117 11.01 20.65 -9.55
CA LEU A 117 11.64 21.98 -9.45
C LEU A 117 13.17 21.89 -9.42
N VAL A 118 13.74 20.91 -8.72
CA VAL A 118 15.18 20.64 -8.70
C VAL A 118 15.67 20.25 -10.09
N LEU A 119 15.01 19.29 -10.74
CA LEU A 119 15.36 18.88 -12.10
C LEU A 119 15.20 20.04 -13.09
N TYR A 120 14.13 20.82 -12.96
CA TYR A 120 13.88 22.01 -13.76
C TYR A 120 14.99 23.06 -13.62
N ALA A 121 15.55 23.23 -12.41
CA ALA A 121 16.66 24.17 -12.19
C ALA A 121 17.97 23.71 -12.88
N LEU A 122 18.15 22.41 -13.07
CA LEU A 122 19.32 21.83 -13.75
C LEU A 122 19.16 21.76 -15.28
N LEU A 123 17.95 21.99 -15.81
CA LEU A 123 17.69 21.94 -17.25
C LEU A 123 18.22 23.20 -17.97
N PRO A 124 18.67 23.05 -19.24
CA PRO A 124 19.03 24.19 -20.08
C PRO A 124 17.83 25.11 -20.31
N GLU A 125 18.08 26.40 -20.51
CA GLU A 125 17.04 27.45 -20.61
C GLU A 125 15.96 27.14 -21.65
N ARG A 126 16.33 26.52 -22.78
CA ARG A 126 15.39 26.10 -23.84
C ARG A 126 14.32 25.09 -23.40
N LEU A 127 14.53 24.38 -22.28
CA LEU A 127 13.60 23.40 -21.71
C LEU A 127 12.90 23.94 -20.45
N ARG A 128 13.22 25.16 -20.03
CA ARG A 128 12.68 25.80 -18.82
C ARG A 128 11.44 26.63 -19.16
N PHE A 129 10.33 25.97 -19.48
CA PHE A 129 9.10 26.61 -19.93
C PHE A 129 8.44 27.55 -18.90
N SER A 130 7.81 27.01 -17.84
CA SER A 130 7.12 27.83 -16.84
C SER A 130 7.08 27.16 -15.47
N ARG A 131 7.67 27.84 -14.47
CA ARG A 131 7.55 27.44 -13.06
C ARG A 131 6.11 27.57 -12.54
N ALA A 132 5.36 28.55 -13.06
CA ALA A 132 3.97 28.76 -12.70
C ALA A 132 3.12 27.54 -13.09
N LEU A 133 3.34 26.96 -14.27
CA LEU A 133 2.63 25.73 -14.66
C LEU A 133 2.92 24.56 -13.71
N ILE A 134 4.16 24.40 -13.26
CA ILE A 134 4.51 23.37 -12.27
C ILE A 134 3.69 23.60 -10.99
N LEU A 135 3.72 24.81 -10.42
CA LEU A 135 3.06 25.14 -9.15
C LEU A 135 1.52 25.08 -9.24
N LEU A 136 0.93 25.58 -10.33
CA LEU A 136 -0.51 25.53 -10.54
C LEU A 136 -1.01 24.10 -10.73
N SER A 137 -0.29 23.29 -11.51
CA SER A 137 -0.59 21.86 -11.63
C SER A 137 -0.40 21.11 -10.31
N THR A 138 0.58 21.50 -9.49
CA THR A 138 0.72 20.99 -8.11
C THR A 138 -0.51 21.31 -7.27
N LEU A 139 -0.97 22.56 -7.29
CA LEU A 139 -2.16 22.98 -6.56
C LEU A 139 -3.39 22.20 -7.03
N TRP A 140 -3.56 22.04 -8.34
CA TRP A 140 -4.61 21.20 -8.91
C TRP A 140 -4.52 19.76 -8.42
N GLY A 141 -3.35 19.12 -8.44
CA GLY A 141 -3.20 17.75 -7.95
C GLY A 141 -3.47 17.60 -6.46
N ILE A 142 -3.07 18.56 -5.62
CA ILE A 142 -3.35 18.57 -4.18
C ILE A 142 -4.86 18.61 -3.91
N LEU A 143 -5.63 19.28 -4.75
CA LEU A 143 -7.09 19.34 -4.64
C LEU A 143 -7.77 18.11 -5.28
N ALA A 144 -7.37 17.77 -6.51
CA ALA A 144 -8.05 16.78 -7.32
C ALA A 144 -7.82 15.34 -6.83
N LEU A 145 -6.61 14.97 -6.38
CA LEU A 145 -6.32 13.58 -5.97
C LEU A 145 -7.09 13.15 -4.70
N PRO A 146 -7.21 13.99 -3.65
CA PRO A 146 -8.10 13.72 -2.53
C PRO A 146 -9.58 13.67 -2.94
N LEU A 147 -10.02 14.53 -3.85
CA LEU A 147 -11.41 14.51 -4.35
C LEU A 147 -11.74 13.20 -5.07
N ILE A 148 -10.83 12.64 -5.88
CA ILE A 148 -11.00 11.31 -6.48
C ILE A 148 -11.20 10.26 -5.39
N ARG A 149 -10.38 10.28 -4.34
CA ARG A 149 -10.47 9.33 -3.23
C ARG A 149 -11.78 9.50 -2.46
N LEU A 150 -12.22 10.74 -2.22
CA LEU A 150 -13.50 11.03 -1.59
C LEU A 150 -14.67 10.51 -2.43
N ALA A 151 -14.65 10.72 -3.74
CA ALA A 151 -15.64 10.20 -4.67
C ALA A 151 -15.68 8.66 -4.65
N LEU A 152 -14.52 8.00 -4.75
CA LEU A 152 -14.43 6.54 -4.68
C LEU A 152 -14.97 6.00 -3.35
N ALA A 153 -14.67 6.66 -2.24
CA ALA A 153 -15.18 6.25 -0.95
C ALA A 153 -16.69 6.51 -0.78
N ALA A 154 -17.24 7.57 -1.39
CA ALA A 154 -18.69 7.78 -1.47
C ALA A 154 -19.39 6.66 -2.25
N PHE A 155 -18.74 6.09 -3.27
CA PHE A 155 -19.18 4.87 -3.96
C PHE A 155 -18.92 3.58 -3.16
N HIS A 156 -18.61 3.66 -1.87
CA HIS A 156 -18.38 2.52 -0.97
C HIS A 156 -17.30 1.55 -1.45
N VAL A 157 -16.27 2.08 -2.13
CA VAL A 157 -15.14 1.30 -2.61
C VAL A 157 -14.30 0.84 -1.41
N SER A 158 -14.35 -0.46 -1.11
CA SER A 158 -13.84 -1.08 0.14
C SER A 158 -12.34 -0.90 0.44
N TRP A 159 -11.53 -0.51 -0.55
CA TRP A 159 -10.09 -0.31 -0.40
C TRP A 159 -9.67 1.16 -0.21
N VAL A 160 -10.62 2.09 -0.23
CA VAL A 160 -10.40 3.50 0.09
C VAL A 160 -10.92 3.76 1.50
N GLN A 161 -10.06 4.24 2.40
CA GLN A 161 -10.44 4.61 3.76
C GLN A 161 -10.55 6.14 3.85
N ILE A 162 -11.71 6.63 4.25
CA ILE A 162 -11.89 8.04 4.65
C ILE A 162 -11.58 8.13 6.15
N GLY A 163 -10.56 8.92 6.49
CA GLY A 163 -10.15 9.15 7.87
C GLY A 163 -9.27 8.03 8.45
N GLU A 164 -8.70 8.30 9.61
CA GLU A 164 -8.18 7.24 10.47
C GLU A 164 -9.38 6.50 11.04
N ASN A 165 -9.37 5.16 11.01
CA ASN A 165 -10.39 4.36 11.70
C ASN A 165 -10.30 4.65 13.21
N LEU A 166 -11.02 5.68 13.66
CA LEU A 166 -11.15 6.09 15.06
C LEU A 166 -11.90 5.04 15.89
N THR A 167 -12.55 4.09 15.22
CA THR A 167 -13.38 3.04 15.79
C THR A 167 -12.82 1.68 15.41
N LYS A 168 -11.78 1.23 16.12
CA LYS A 168 -11.21 -0.11 15.93
C LYS A 168 -11.96 -1.16 16.75
N ARG A 169 -12.04 -2.37 16.19
CA ARG A 169 -12.47 -3.59 16.89
C ARG A 169 -11.25 -4.43 17.24
N PHE A 170 -11.03 -4.63 18.52
CA PHE A 170 -9.89 -5.35 19.06
C PHE A 170 -10.28 -6.75 19.52
N LEU A 171 -9.34 -7.68 19.37
CA LEU A 171 -9.39 -9.00 19.99
C LEU A 171 -8.14 -9.17 20.85
N VAL A 172 -8.32 -9.34 22.15
CA VAL A 172 -7.22 -9.48 23.11
C VAL A 172 -7.08 -10.95 23.48
N ILE A 173 -5.91 -11.53 23.24
CA ILE A 173 -5.62 -12.94 23.54
C ILE A 173 -4.68 -13.01 24.74
N GLY A 174 -5.17 -13.55 25.85
CA GLY A 174 -4.42 -13.69 27.08
C GLY A 174 -5.28 -14.16 28.24
N ASP A 175 -4.63 -14.42 29.37
CA ASP A 175 -5.32 -14.84 30.60
C ASP A 175 -6.25 -13.73 31.09
N LYS A 176 -7.24 -14.09 31.90
CA LYS A 176 -8.29 -13.16 32.36
C LYS A 176 -7.74 -11.86 32.95
N ALA A 177 -6.68 -11.95 33.75
CA ALA A 177 -6.05 -10.79 34.36
C ALA A 177 -5.40 -9.85 33.32
N GLU A 178 -4.66 -10.42 32.37
CA GLU A 178 -3.97 -9.65 31.33
C GLU A 178 -4.93 -9.12 30.25
N ALA A 179 -5.90 -9.93 29.84
CA ALA A 179 -6.94 -9.51 28.91
C ALA A 179 -7.71 -8.30 29.44
N LYS A 180 -8.06 -8.33 30.75
CA LYS A 180 -8.69 -7.20 31.44
C LYS A 180 -7.76 -5.97 31.44
N ARG A 181 -6.53 -6.11 31.90
CA ARG A 181 -5.53 -5.01 31.96
C ARG A 181 -5.34 -4.33 30.59
N VAL A 182 -5.13 -5.13 29.55
CA VAL A 182 -4.93 -4.62 28.18
C VAL A 182 -6.21 -3.99 27.64
N SER A 183 -7.38 -4.56 27.93
CA SER A 183 -8.65 -3.95 27.51
C SER A 183 -8.87 -2.57 28.14
N GLU A 184 -8.59 -2.40 29.43
CA GLU A 184 -8.67 -1.11 30.13
C GLU A 184 -7.68 -0.11 29.52
N LEU A 185 -6.47 -0.54 29.19
CA LEU A 185 -5.48 0.28 28.50
C LEU A 185 -5.96 0.70 27.10
N LEU A 186 -6.61 -0.19 26.35
CA LEU A 186 -7.20 0.14 25.04
C LEU A 186 -8.37 1.13 25.18
N TYR A 187 -9.22 0.98 26.20
CA TYR A 187 -10.30 1.95 26.46
C TYR A 187 -9.75 3.32 26.90
N ALA A 188 -8.62 3.36 27.59
CA ALA A 188 -7.97 4.62 27.99
C ALA A 188 -7.19 5.30 26.84
N SER A 189 -6.62 4.51 25.92
CA SER A 189 -5.77 5.01 24.84
C SER A 189 -6.53 5.39 23.57
N TYR A 190 -7.70 4.79 23.34
CA TYR A 190 -8.53 5.07 22.17
C TYR A 190 -9.79 5.82 22.57
N ILE A 191 -10.14 6.85 21.79
CA ILE A 191 -11.29 7.72 22.06
C ILE A 191 -12.57 6.91 22.27
N ARG A 192 -12.84 5.89 21.42
CA ARG A 192 -13.93 4.88 21.59
C ARG A 192 -13.68 3.59 20.77
N PRO A 193 -13.12 2.50 21.34
CA PRO A 193 -13.11 1.21 20.65
C PRO A 193 -14.55 0.68 20.52
N THR A 194 -14.92 0.18 19.32
CA THR A 194 -16.29 -0.32 19.06
C THR A 194 -16.54 -1.68 19.68
N PHE A 195 -15.49 -2.47 19.82
CA PHE A 195 -15.55 -3.82 20.35
C PHE A 195 -14.18 -4.21 20.89
N VAL A 196 -14.14 -4.80 22.07
CA VAL A 196 -12.94 -5.42 22.64
C VAL A 196 -13.36 -6.80 23.11
N GLY A 197 -13.02 -7.83 22.33
CA GLY A 197 -13.31 -9.23 22.67
C GLY A 197 -12.12 -9.87 23.36
N TRP A 198 -12.35 -10.74 24.34
CA TRP A 198 -11.30 -11.50 25.01
C TRP A 198 -11.27 -12.93 24.50
N VAL A 199 -10.08 -13.48 24.29
CA VAL A 199 -9.86 -14.86 23.84
C VAL A 199 -8.89 -15.56 24.78
N SER A 200 -9.27 -16.77 25.19
CA SER A 200 -8.41 -17.61 26.02
C SER A 200 -7.22 -18.11 25.21
N PRO A 201 -5.98 -18.09 25.76
CA PRO A 201 -4.81 -18.63 25.10
C PRO A 201 -4.87 -20.16 24.99
N ASP A 202 -5.65 -20.83 25.85
CA ASP A 202 -5.81 -22.28 25.84
C ASP A 202 -6.81 -22.74 24.77
N GLU A 203 -6.52 -23.90 24.15
CA GLU A 203 -7.43 -24.52 23.16
C GLU A 203 -8.69 -25.11 23.81
N LYS A 204 -8.64 -25.40 25.11
CA LYS A 204 -9.80 -25.96 25.83
C LYS A 204 -10.82 -24.85 26.10
N PRO A 205 -12.12 -25.10 25.89
CA PRO A 205 -13.15 -24.14 26.23
C PRO A 205 -13.15 -23.92 27.75
N GLY A 206 -12.61 -22.78 28.18
CA GLY A 206 -12.80 -22.29 29.53
C GLY A 206 -14.27 -21.90 29.72
N ASN A 207 -14.88 -22.29 30.83
CA ASN A 207 -16.31 -22.07 31.09
C ASN A 207 -16.64 -20.62 31.53
N ASP A 208 -15.74 -19.68 31.30
CA ASP A 208 -15.88 -18.29 31.72
C ASP A 208 -16.55 -17.48 30.61
N LYS A 209 -17.78 -17.01 30.90
CA LYS A 209 -18.62 -16.23 29.98
C LYS A 209 -17.98 -14.90 29.53
N SER A 210 -16.90 -14.47 30.16
CA SER A 210 -16.17 -13.25 29.81
C SER A 210 -15.38 -13.38 28.50
N PHE A 211 -15.08 -14.61 28.05
CA PHE A 211 -14.35 -14.87 26.82
C PHE A 211 -15.29 -15.12 25.64
N VAL A 212 -14.96 -14.52 24.49
CA VAL A 212 -15.67 -14.69 23.22
C VAL A 212 -15.35 -16.06 22.59
N GLY A 213 -14.20 -16.65 22.93
CA GLY A 213 -13.80 -17.98 22.50
C GLY A 213 -12.36 -18.32 22.89
N ASN A 214 -11.79 -19.29 22.17
CA ASN A 214 -10.42 -19.79 22.38
C ASN A 214 -9.50 -19.43 21.21
N ILE A 215 -8.19 -19.65 21.39
CA ILE A 215 -7.16 -19.34 20.39
C ILE A 215 -7.42 -20.05 19.05
N SER A 216 -8.02 -21.25 19.07
CA SER A 216 -8.33 -22.03 17.87
C SER A 216 -9.46 -21.43 17.03
N GLN A 217 -10.37 -20.67 17.65
CA GLN A 217 -11.52 -20.03 17.00
C GLN A 217 -11.23 -18.60 16.53
N VAL A 218 -10.02 -18.08 16.73
CA VAL A 218 -9.68 -16.68 16.45
C VAL A 218 -9.99 -16.28 15.00
N VAL A 219 -9.72 -17.15 14.02
CA VAL A 219 -10.00 -16.86 12.61
C VAL A 219 -11.49 -16.64 12.35
N ASP A 220 -12.35 -17.44 12.99
CA ASP A 220 -13.79 -17.32 12.86
C ASP A 220 -14.30 -16.07 13.58
N ILE A 221 -13.79 -15.80 14.79
CA ILE A 221 -14.12 -14.59 15.55
C ILE A 221 -13.73 -13.33 14.75
N ILE A 222 -12.54 -13.33 14.12
CA ILE A 222 -12.10 -12.22 13.27
C ILE A 222 -13.12 -11.96 12.15
N ARG A 223 -13.63 -13.02 11.51
CA ARG A 223 -14.59 -12.91 10.40
C ARG A 223 -15.96 -12.45 10.87
N VAL A 224 -16.51 -13.06 11.93
CA VAL A 224 -17.86 -12.79 12.45
C VAL A 224 -17.92 -11.38 13.02
N TYR A 225 -16.97 -11.03 13.88
CA TYR A 225 -16.94 -9.73 14.56
C TYR A 225 -16.22 -8.65 13.77
N ARG A 226 -15.69 -8.94 12.57
CA ARG A 226 -14.94 -8.02 11.72
C ARG A 226 -13.83 -7.29 12.52
N ILE A 227 -13.02 -8.08 13.22
CA ILE A 227 -11.92 -7.58 14.05
C ILE A 227 -10.90 -6.88 13.15
N ASN A 228 -10.39 -5.73 13.59
CA ASN A 228 -9.35 -4.99 12.87
C ASN A 228 -7.95 -5.34 13.38
N GLU A 229 -7.83 -5.59 14.68
CA GLU A 229 -6.55 -5.69 15.37
C GLU A 229 -6.59 -6.76 16.45
N VAL A 230 -5.59 -7.64 16.46
CA VAL A 230 -5.43 -8.71 17.44
C VAL A 230 -4.24 -8.36 18.33
N VAL A 231 -4.45 -8.31 19.63
CA VAL A 231 -3.44 -7.98 20.64
C VAL A 231 -3.10 -9.24 21.43
N PHE A 232 -1.87 -9.72 21.34
CA PHE A 232 -1.36 -10.86 22.11
C PHE A 232 -0.74 -10.36 23.42
N CYS A 233 -1.15 -10.93 24.55
CA CYS A 233 -0.50 -10.71 25.84
C CYS A 233 0.74 -11.62 25.93
N SER A 234 1.94 -11.03 25.90
CA SER A 234 3.20 -11.78 25.95
C SER A 234 3.40 -12.58 27.25
N LYS A 235 2.75 -12.15 28.34
CA LYS A 235 2.68 -12.90 29.61
C LYS A 235 2.02 -14.26 29.49
N SER A 236 0.98 -14.33 28.66
CA SER A 236 0.11 -15.49 28.55
C SER A 236 0.51 -16.39 27.39
N ILE A 237 1.24 -15.86 26.41
CA ILE A 237 1.56 -16.56 25.17
C ILE A 237 3.03 -16.32 24.83
N THR A 238 3.76 -17.41 24.61
CA THR A 238 5.17 -17.34 24.20
C THR A 238 5.32 -16.70 22.82
N HIS A 239 6.39 -15.93 22.62
CA HIS A 239 6.68 -15.27 21.34
C HIS A 239 6.70 -16.22 20.15
N GLN A 240 7.15 -17.47 20.34
CA GLN A 240 7.13 -18.49 19.29
C GLN A 240 5.71 -18.84 18.85
N VAL A 241 4.77 -18.99 19.80
CA VAL A 241 3.35 -19.24 19.49
C VAL A 241 2.73 -18.04 18.79
N ILE A 242 3.03 -16.81 19.24
CA ILE A 242 2.56 -15.58 18.59
C ILE A 242 3.01 -15.55 17.11
N ILE A 243 4.30 -15.78 16.84
CA ILE A 243 4.86 -15.77 15.48
C ILE A 243 4.23 -16.85 14.60
N ASN A 244 4.04 -18.06 15.15
CA ASN A 244 3.38 -19.15 14.44
C ASN A 244 1.93 -18.78 14.08
N LYS A 245 1.16 -18.24 15.04
CA LYS A 245 -0.23 -17.83 14.80
C LYS A 245 -0.36 -16.65 13.85
N MET A 246 0.54 -15.67 13.90
CA MET A 246 0.59 -14.57 12.92
C MET A 246 0.81 -15.08 11.50
N THR A 247 1.62 -16.14 11.34
CA THR A 247 1.87 -16.78 10.04
C THR A 247 0.67 -17.60 9.58
N GLU A 248 0.08 -18.39 10.48
CA GLU A 248 -1.11 -19.21 10.23
C GLU A 248 -2.32 -18.37 9.81
N TRP A 249 -2.57 -17.26 10.52
CA TRP A 249 -3.73 -16.40 10.32
C TRP A 249 -3.52 -15.29 9.30
N LYS A 250 -2.43 -15.35 8.53
CA LYS A 250 -2.08 -14.36 7.49
C LYS A 250 -3.23 -14.05 6.51
N SER A 251 -4.09 -15.04 6.24
CA SER A 251 -5.25 -14.88 5.35
C SER A 251 -6.34 -13.95 5.91
N ALA A 252 -6.36 -13.71 7.23
CA ALA A 252 -7.37 -12.89 7.90
C ALA A 252 -7.18 -11.38 7.72
N GLN A 253 -6.02 -10.93 7.20
CA GLN A 253 -5.71 -9.52 6.90
C GLN A 253 -5.94 -8.54 8.06
N VAL A 254 -5.64 -8.95 9.30
CA VAL A 254 -5.72 -8.10 10.50
C VAL A 254 -4.35 -7.59 10.93
N ALA A 255 -4.32 -6.49 11.67
CA ALA A 255 -3.10 -6.02 12.33
C ALA A 255 -2.84 -6.85 13.60
N TYR A 256 -1.57 -7.18 13.86
CA TYR A 256 -1.17 -7.89 15.06
C TYR A 256 -0.31 -6.99 15.95
N LYS A 257 -0.55 -7.06 17.26
CA LYS A 257 0.20 -6.32 18.29
C LYS A 257 0.55 -7.24 19.44
N ILE A 258 1.66 -6.96 20.12
CA ILE A 258 2.09 -7.70 21.31
C ILE A 258 2.14 -6.72 22.48
N ALA A 259 1.35 -6.98 23.52
CA ALA A 259 1.40 -6.24 24.78
C ALA A 259 2.47 -6.87 25.69
N PRO A 260 3.53 -6.13 26.07
CA PRO A 260 4.54 -6.60 27.01
C PRO A 260 3.98 -6.74 28.43
N GLU A 261 4.63 -7.61 29.20
CA GLU A 261 4.53 -7.66 30.66
C GLU A 261 4.93 -6.31 31.26
N ASP A 262 4.13 -5.79 32.20
CA ASP A 262 4.43 -4.62 33.05
C ASP A 262 4.57 -3.21 32.41
N SER A 263 4.06 -2.98 31.20
CA SER A 263 3.94 -1.59 30.70
C SER A 263 2.82 -0.81 31.42
N LEU A 264 3.21 0.14 32.28
CA LEU A 264 2.30 0.98 33.08
C LEU A 264 1.93 2.34 32.46
N SER A 265 2.68 2.87 31.49
CA SER A 265 2.31 4.04 30.67
C SER A 265 3.42 4.34 29.66
N ILE A 266 3.12 5.23 28.71
CA ILE A 266 3.88 5.49 27.50
C ILE A 266 4.34 6.95 27.50
N ILE A 267 5.64 7.16 27.31
CA ILE A 267 6.18 8.46 26.91
C ILE A 267 7.19 8.23 25.79
N GLY A 268 6.82 8.60 24.57
CA GLY A 268 7.68 8.64 23.39
C GLY A 268 7.66 10.04 22.78
N SER A 269 8.82 10.60 22.46
CA SER A 269 9.04 12.01 22.12
C SER A 269 8.61 12.42 20.68
N ASN A 270 7.57 11.81 20.10
CA ASN A 270 7.25 12.08 18.68
C ASN A 270 5.76 12.09 18.26
N SER A 271 4.81 12.25 19.19
CA SER A 271 3.40 12.46 18.83
C SER A 271 2.74 13.49 19.76
N ILE A 272 2.74 14.76 19.32
CA ILE A 272 2.12 15.88 20.06
C ILE A 272 0.57 15.76 20.13
N HIS A 273 -0.04 14.79 19.43
CA HIS A 273 -1.51 14.65 19.34
C HIS A 273 -2.10 13.28 19.66
N THR A 274 -1.35 12.31 20.20
CA THR A 274 -1.92 11.03 20.66
C THR A 274 -1.38 10.66 22.02
N GLN A 275 -2.14 10.98 23.07
CA GLN A 275 -1.90 10.46 24.41
C GLN A 275 -2.25 8.96 24.42
N GLY A 276 -1.27 8.10 24.75
CA GLY A 276 -1.52 6.69 25.08
C GLY A 276 -1.06 5.61 24.09
N ASP A 277 -0.06 5.86 23.23
CA ASP A 277 0.42 4.83 22.29
C ASP A 277 1.08 3.63 23.00
N LEU A 278 0.37 2.52 23.21
CA LEU A 278 0.89 1.26 23.75
C LEU A 278 2.35 1.03 23.30
N TYR A 279 3.26 0.73 24.22
CA TYR A 279 4.60 0.22 23.89
C TYR A 279 4.47 -1.22 23.37
N THR A 280 3.60 -1.41 22.40
CA THR A 280 3.71 -2.51 21.47
C THR A 280 4.95 -2.21 20.68
N ILE A 281 5.91 -3.13 20.75
CA ILE A 281 6.88 -3.25 19.67
C ILE A 281 6.01 -3.35 18.42
N ASP A 282 5.96 -2.26 17.66
CA ASP A 282 5.36 -2.25 16.34
C ASP A 282 6.28 -3.15 15.52
N ILE A 283 6.04 -4.46 15.64
CA ILE A 283 6.54 -5.42 14.69
C ILE A 283 5.70 -5.12 13.46
N HIS A 284 6.09 -4.09 12.72
CA HIS A 284 5.67 -3.96 11.34
C HIS A 284 6.00 -5.30 10.73
N ALA A 285 4.96 -6.08 10.41
CA ALA A 285 5.16 -7.35 9.75
C ALA A 285 6.17 -7.10 8.63
N VAL A 286 7.24 -7.90 8.56
CA VAL A 286 8.26 -7.80 7.48
C VAL A 286 7.57 -7.72 6.12
N ASP A 287 6.37 -8.29 6.05
CA ASP A 287 5.48 -8.36 4.90
C ASP A 287 4.51 -7.17 4.68
N SER A 288 4.61 -6.07 5.44
CA SER A 288 3.73 -4.91 5.27
C SER A 288 3.86 -4.31 3.86
N ALA A 289 2.80 -3.71 3.33
CA ALA A 289 2.83 -3.13 1.98
C ALA A 289 3.93 -2.07 1.80
N ALA A 290 4.12 -1.24 2.82
CA ALA A 290 5.20 -0.24 2.87
C ALA A 290 6.59 -0.91 2.87
N ASN A 291 6.79 -1.93 3.70
CA ASN A 291 8.07 -2.66 3.78
C ASN A 291 8.38 -3.40 2.47
N ARG A 292 7.38 -4.04 1.84
CA ARG A 292 7.53 -4.66 0.52
C ARG A 292 7.92 -3.67 -0.55
N ARG A 293 7.28 -2.48 -0.60
CA ARG A 293 7.63 -1.43 -1.56
C ARG A 293 9.04 -0.91 -1.32
N ASN A 294 9.38 -0.60 -0.07
CA ASN A 294 10.71 -0.10 0.30
C ASN A 294 11.79 -1.14 -0.03
N LYS A 295 11.54 -2.42 0.27
CA LYS A 295 12.44 -3.51 -0.13
C LYS A 295 12.60 -3.60 -1.64
N ARG A 296 11.48 -3.52 -2.38
CA ARG A 296 11.49 -3.55 -3.85
C ARG A 296 12.28 -2.37 -4.44
N LEU A 297 12.20 -1.20 -3.82
CA LEU A 297 12.98 -0.03 -4.21
C LEU A 297 14.47 -0.24 -4.00
N VAL A 298 14.86 -0.69 -2.81
CA VAL A 298 16.24 -1.04 -2.51
C VAL A 298 16.76 -2.06 -3.52
N ASP A 299 15.95 -3.06 -3.88
CA ASP A 299 16.30 -4.05 -4.90
C ASP A 299 16.59 -3.46 -6.27
N ILE A 300 15.72 -2.56 -6.74
CA ILE A 300 15.86 -1.90 -8.05
C ILE A 300 17.06 -0.95 -8.03
N ILE A 301 17.21 -0.13 -6.99
CA ILE A 301 18.32 0.84 -6.85
C ILE A 301 19.66 0.11 -6.80
N LEU A 302 19.77 -0.94 -5.98
CA LEU A 302 20.99 -1.75 -5.90
C LEU A 302 21.28 -2.43 -7.24
N SER A 303 20.26 -2.99 -7.90
CA SER A 303 20.45 -3.61 -9.22
C SER A 303 20.95 -2.60 -10.26
N LEU A 304 20.41 -1.37 -10.26
CA LEU A 304 20.85 -0.32 -11.18
C LEU A 304 22.26 0.16 -10.86
N ALA A 305 22.56 0.41 -9.58
CA ALA A 305 23.89 0.81 -9.13
C ALA A 305 24.94 -0.27 -9.48
N PHE A 306 24.60 -1.54 -9.32
CA PHE A 306 25.45 -2.66 -9.71
C PHE A 306 25.61 -2.82 -11.22
N MET A 307 24.58 -2.52 -12.02
CA MET A 307 24.69 -2.50 -13.48
C MET A 307 25.59 -1.36 -13.96
N VAL A 308 25.44 -0.15 -13.40
CA VAL A 308 26.31 1.00 -13.73
C VAL A 308 27.75 0.76 -13.28
N GLY A 309 27.94 0.23 -12.07
CA GLY A 309 29.25 -0.15 -11.53
C GLY A 309 29.83 -1.45 -12.11
N SER A 310 29.11 -2.14 -13.00
CA SER A 310 29.53 -3.43 -13.54
C SER A 310 30.92 -3.43 -14.19
N PRO A 311 31.39 -2.39 -14.91
CA PRO A 311 32.72 -2.41 -15.51
C PRO A 311 33.84 -2.66 -14.49
N VAL A 312 33.66 -2.17 -13.26
CA VAL A 312 34.62 -2.32 -12.16
C VAL A 312 34.33 -3.57 -11.33
N ILE A 313 33.06 -3.82 -11.01
CA ILE A 313 32.66 -4.92 -10.12
C ILE A 313 32.92 -6.30 -10.76
N LEU A 314 32.80 -6.41 -12.08
CA LEU A 314 33.02 -7.67 -12.80
C LEU A 314 34.48 -8.16 -12.70
N TRP A 315 35.45 -7.28 -12.43
CA TRP A 315 36.86 -7.66 -12.23
C TRP A 315 37.12 -8.31 -10.86
N VAL A 316 36.30 -8.00 -9.86
CA VAL A 316 36.46 -8.51 -8.48
C VAL A 316 35.64 -9.78 -8.26
N MET A 317 34.60 -10.01 -9.06
CA MET A 317 33.68 -11.12 -8.87
C MET A 317 34.16 -12.43 -9.50
N ARG A 318 34.03 -13.52 -8.74
CA ARG A 318 34.33 -14.89 -9.20
C ARG A 318 33.44 -15.35 -10.37
N SER A 319 32.20 -14.85 -10.46
CA SER A 319 31.22 -15.25 -11.48
C SER A 319 30.51 -14.03 -12.10
N PRO A 320 31.16 -13.30 -13.04
CA PRO A 320 30.64 -12.04 -13.59
C PRO A 320 29.30 -12.19 -14.32
N THR A 321 29.14 -13.27 -15.09
CA THR A 321 27.90 -13.55 -15.83
C THR A 321 26.73 -13.87 -14.89
N GLY A 322 26.98 -14.60 -13.80
CA GLY A 322 25.99 -14.91 -12.77
C GLY A 322 25.51 -13.65 -12.04
N PHE A 323 26.42 -12.72 -11.74
CA PHE A 323 26.09 -11.43 -11.13
C PHE A 323 25.18 -10.57 -12.01
N LEU A 324 25.53 -10.42 -13.29
CA LEU A 324 24.72 -9.66 -14.24
C LEU A 324 23.32 -10.27 -14.40
N SER A 325 23.25 -11.60 -14.50
CA SER A 325 21.97 -12.35 -14.55
C SER A 325 21.12 -12.11 -13.30
N ASN A 326 21.74 -12.09 -12.12
CA ASN A 326 21.03 -11.81 -10.87
C ASN A 326 20.56 -10.35 -10.80
N CYS A 327 21.36 -9.37 -11.22
CA CYS A 327 20.93 -7.97 -11.29
C CYS A 327 19.70 -7.81 -12.19
N ILE A 328 19.68 -8.47 -13.36
CA ILE A 328 18.52 -8.46 -14.27
C ILE A 328 17.31 -9.16 -13.62
N LYS A 329 17.51 -10.34 -13.00
CA LYS A 329 16.42 -11.07 -12.33
C LYS A 329 15.83 -10.29 -11.16
N VAL A 330 16.67 -9.60 -10.38
CA VAL A 330 16.22 -8.73 -9.29
C VAL A 330 15.53 -7.50 -9.86
N PHE A 331 16.05 -6.87 -10.91
CA PHE A 331 15.40 -5.74 -11.57
C PHE A 331 13.98 -6.09 -12.07
N PHE A 332 13.77 -7.28 -12.65
CA PHE A 332 12.43 -7.76 -13.07
C PHE A 332 11.57 -8.36 -11.95
N GLY A 333 12.08 -8.42 -10.70
CA GLY A 333 11.32 -8.89 -9.55
C GLY A 333 11.13 -10.41 -9.49
N LYS A 334 11.94 -11.16 -10.24
CA LYS A 334 12.01 -12.63 -10.13
C LYS A 334 12.81 -13.08 -8.90
N LYS A 335 13.66 -12.19 -8.37
CA LYS A 335 14.48 -12.37 -7.15
C LYS A 335 14.48 -11.07 -6.34
N SER A 336 14.88 -11.15 -5.08
CA SER A 336 15.22 -10.02 -4.21
C SER A 336 16.68 -10.17 -3.76
N TRP A 337 17.34 -9.08 -3.36
CA TRP A 337 18.61 -9.20 -2.65
C TRP A 337 18.32 -9.63 -1.20
N VAL A 338 18.80 -10.80 -0.78
CA VAL A 338 18.42 -11.50 0.48
C VAL A 338 17.05 -12.16 0.41
#